data_AF-V6LG89-F1
#
_entry.id   AF-V6LG89-F1
#
_cell.length_a   1.000
_cell.length_b   1.000
_cell.length_c   1.000
_cell.angle_alpha   90.00
_cell.angle_beta   90.00
_cell.angle_gamma   90.00
#
_symmetry.space_group_name_H-M   'P 1'
#
loop_
_entity.id
_entity.type
_entity.pdbx_description
1 polymer ?
#
loop_
_entity_poly.entity_id
_entity_poly.type
_entity_poly.pdbx_seq_one_letter_code
_entity_poly.pdbx_strand_id
1 'polypeptide(L)'
;MLNDILLFLNIVLKGITRHTLNQNVFNAVYMLMGWSGLALLPKIVVQFGWGCLGLVVAGGLCYSVGLVAFQVERPNPVKGVFCAHEIWHCCVSLGVVLHYLSLLVYVLPYQQS
;
A
#
# COMPACT_ATOMS: atom_id res chain seq x y z
N MET A 1 27.65 17.05 -8.25
CA MET A 1 28.83 16.18 -8.07
C MET A 1 28.77 15.37 -6.77
N LEU A 2 28.70 15.99 -5.58
CA LEU A 2 28.62 15.23 -4.30
C LEU A 2 27.29 14.46 -4.14
N ASN A 3 26.16 15.08 -4.51
CA ASN A 3 24.84 14.46 -4.40
C ASN A 3 24.65 13.26 -5.35
N ASP A 4 25.29 13.29 -6.52
CA ASP A 4 25.19 12.23 -7.53
C ASP A 4 25.93 10.96 -7.09
N ILE A 5 27.08 11.12 -6.41
CA ILE A 5 27.86 10.03 -5.82
C ILE A 5 27.09 9.37 -4.65
N LEU A 6 26.43 10.18 -3.82
CA LEU A 6 25.60 9.68 -2.71
C LEU A 6 24.35 8.93 -3.22
N LEU A 7 23.77 9.37 -4.33
CA LEU A 7 22.63 8.70 -4.97
C LEU A 7 23.05 7.32 -5.50
N PHE A 8 24.17 7.25 -6.21
CA PHE A 8 24.72 6.00 -6.75
C PHE A 8 25.09 5.00 -5.65
N LEU A 9 25.77 5.46 -4.60
CA LEU A 9 26.16 4.63 -3.46
C LEU A 9 24.93 4.02 -2.77
N ASN A 10 23.87 4.81 -2.55
CA ASN A 10 22.62 4.31 -1.97
C ASN A 10 21.94 3.23 -2.82
N ILE A 11 21.92 3.42 -4.15
CA ILE A 11 21.33 2.44 -5.09
C ILE A 11 22.10 1.12 -5.04
N VAL A 12 23.44 1.18 -5.05
CA VAL A 12 24.31 0.00 -4.99
C VAL A 12 24.18 -0.71 -3.64
N LEU A 13 24.19 0.03 -2.53
CA LEU A 13 24.05 -0.54 -1.18
C LEU A 13 22.71 -1.29 -1.03
N LYS A 14 21.62 -0.72 -1.56
CA LYS A 14 20.27 -1.30 -1.53
C LYS A 14 20.12 -2.50 -2.48
N GLY A 15 20.94 -2.56 -3.54
CA GLY A 15 21.04 -3.71 -4.43
C GLY A 15 21.68 -4.93 -3.76
N ILE A 16 22.75 -4.72 -2.98
CA ILE A 16 23.51 -5.80 -2.32
C ILE A 16 22.75 -6.34 -1.09
N THR A 17 22.12 -5.46 -0.32
CA THR A 17 21.40 -5.84 0.92
C THR A 17 20.04 -6.48 0.67
N ARG A 18 19.54 -6.49 -0.58
CA ARG A 18 18.26 -7.11 -0.95
C ARG A 18 18.24 -8.63 -0.75
N HIS A 19 19.41 -9.27 -0.77
CA HIS A 19 19.52 -10.74 -0.72
C HIS A 19 19.69 -11.30 0.71
N THR A 20 19.99 -10.45 1.71
CA THR A 20 20.17 -10.88 3.11
C THR A 20 18.95 -10.60 3.99
N LEU A 21 18.02 -9.76 3.51
CA LEU A 21 16.83 -9.39 4.24
C LEU A 21 15.71 -10.40 3.99
N ASN A 22 15.22 -11.00 5.06
CA ASN A 22 14.07 -11.89 5.03
C ASN A 22 12.87 -11.15 4.41
N GLN A 23 12.30 -11.72 3.35
CA GLN A 23 11.18 -11.15 2.60
C GLN A 23 9.97 -10.81 3.50
N ASN A 24 9.78 -11.57 4.58
CA ASN A 24 8.73 -11.31 5.56
C ASN A 24 8.94 -10.00 6.34
N VAL A 25 10.19 -9.65 6.64
CA VAL A 25 10.54 -8.39 7.32
C VAL A 25 10.23 -7.21 6.39
N PHE A 26 10.55 -7.34 5.11
CA PHE A 26 10.19 -6.32 4.13
C PHE A 26 8.68 -6.13 4.03
N ASN A 27 7.92 -7.22 3.89
CA ASN A 27 6.45 -7.16 3.82
C ASN A 27 5.84 -6.52 5.07
N ALA A 28 6.35 -6.86 6.26
CA ALA A 28 5.92 -6.27 7.53
C ALA A 28 6.24 -4.77 7.60
N VAL A 29 7.46 -4.35 7.22
CA VAL A 29 7.84 -2.93 7.19
C VAL A 29 6.97 -2.13 6.23
N TYR A 30 6.72 -2.63 5.02
CA TYR A 30 5.82 -1.97 4.06
C TYR A 30 4.37 -1.90 4.58
N MET A 31 3.88 -2.94 5.26
CA MET A 31 2.56 -2.95 5.88
C MET A 31 2.44 -1.88 6.98
N LEU A 32 3.45 -1.78 7.86
CA LEU A 32 3.51 -0.75 8.89
C LEU A 32 3.59 0.65 8.30
N MET A 33 4.34 0.82 7.21
CA MET A 33 4.40 2.08 6.47
C MET A 33 3.03 2.50 5.93
N GLY A 34 2.25 1.55 5.37
CA GLY A 34 0.88 1.82 4.92
C GLY A 34 -0.04 2.23 6.08
N TRP A 35 0.05 1.55 7.21
CA TRP A 35 -0.75 1.87 8.41
C TRP A 35 -0.32 3.15 9.12
N SER A 36 0.88 3.68 8.87
CA SER A 36 1.31 4.99 9.40
C SER A 36 0.39 6.13 8.96
N GLY A 37 -0.34 5.96 7.84
CA GLY A 37 -1.38 6.87 7.39
C GLY A 37 -2.54 7.06 8.39
N LEU A 38 -2.70 6.15 9.37
CA LEU A 38 -3.69 6.31 10.44
C LEU A 38 -3.47 7.59 11.28
N ALA A 39 -2.22 8.05 11.39
CA ALA A 39 -1.92 9.30 12.09
C ALA A 39 -2.59 10.51 11.43
N LEU A 40 -2.97 10.39 10.15
CA LEU A 40 -3.62 11.45 9.38
C LEU A 40 -5.15 11.37 9.41
N LEU A 41 -5.77 10.30 9.94
CA LEU A 41 -7.24 10.17 9.94
C LEU A 41 -7.98 11.36 10.58
N PRO A 42 -7.55 11.90 11.74
CA PRO A 42 -8.26 13.04 12.34
C PRO A 42 -8.24 14.26 11.42
N LYS A 43 -7.11 14.47 10.73
CA LYS A 43 -6.97 15.57 9.77
C LYS A 43 -7.80 15.34 8.52
N ILE A 44 -7.87 14.09 8.05
CA ILE A 44 -8.69 13.71 6.88
C ILE A 44 -10.17 13.96 7.14
N VAL A 45 -10.68 13.60 8.33
CA VAL A 45 -12.10 13.83 8.67
C VAL A 45 -12.43 15.32 8.72
N VAL A 46 -11.56 16.12 9.35
CA VAL A 46 -11.79 17.56 9.50
C VAL A 46 -11.72 18.29 8.15
N GLN A 47 -10.82 17.90 7.25
CA GLN A 47 -10.60 18.59 5.97
C GLN A 47 -11.46 18.05 4.82
N PHE A 48 -11.67 16.74 4.76
CA PHE A 48 -12.28 16.05 3.60
C PHE A 48 -13.54 15.25 3.96
N GLY A 49 -13.92 15.19 5.24
CA GLY A 49 -15.13 14.54 5.71
C GLY A 49 -15.05 13.02 5.81
N TRP A 50 -16.14 12.42 6.31
CA TRP A 50 -16.26 10.98 6.56
C TRP A 50 -16.23 10.12 5.29
N GLY A 51 -16.66 10.66 4.15
CA GLY A 51 -16.64 9.93 2.87
C GLY A 51 -15.21 9.65 2.39
N CYS A 52 -14.32 10.63 2.47
CA CYS A 52 -12.90 10.46 2.15
C CYS A 52 -12.23 9.44 3.07
N LEU A 53 -12.52 9.53 4.38
CA LEU A 53 -12.04 8.56 5.36
C LEU A 53 -12.50 7.14 5.02
N GLY A 54 -13.76 6.96 4.65
CA GLY A 54 -14.33 5.67 4.29
C GLY A 54 -13.58 5.00 3.13
N LEU A 55 -13.24 5.75 2.08
CA LEU A 55 -12.48 5.23 0.94
C LEU A 55 -11.05 4.84 1.33
N VAL A 56 -10.37 5.67 2.13
CA VAL A 56 -9.00 5.39 2.61
C VAL A 56 -8.98 4.15 3.50
N VAL A 57 -9.90 4.05 4.46
CA VAL A 57 -10.01 2.89 5.34
C VAL A 57 -10.38 1.63 4.57
N ALA A 58 -11.34 1.71 3.64
CA ALA A 58 -11.70 0.58 2.77
C ALA A 58 -10.51 0.09 1.95
N GLY A 59 -9.69 1.01 1.43
CA GLY A 59 -8.45 0.66 0.73
C GLY A 59 -7.44 -0.06 1.63
N GLY A 60 -7.25 0.42 2.87
CA GLY A 60 -6.38 -0.22 3.86
C GLY A 60 -6.88 -1.61 4.28
N LEU A 61 -8.20 -1.80 4.38
CA LEU A 61 -8.80 -3.11 4.63
C LEU A 61 -8.58 -4.08 3.46
N CYS A 62 -8.77 -3.63 2.21
CA CYS A 62 -8.48 -4.44 1.03
C CYS A 62 -7.03 -4.94 1.02
N TYR A 63 -6.08 -4.06 1.31
CA TYR A 63 -4.66 -4.42 1.41
C TYR A 63 -4.40 -5.46 2.52
N SER A 64 -5.03 -5.28 3.69
CA SER A 64 -4.91 -6.20 4.82
C SER A 64 -5.45 -7.59 4.50
N VAL A 65 -6.63 -7.67 3.86
CA VAL A 65 -7.24 -8.93 3.43
C VAL A 65 -6.37 -9.63 2.38
N GLY A 66 -5.86 -8.88 1.40
CA GLY A 66 -4.95 -9.43 0.39
C GLY A 66 -3.68 -10.02 1.01
N LEU A 67 -3.09 -9.33 1.98
CA LEU A 67 -1.88 -9.79 2.66
C LEU A 67 -2.13 -11.08 3.45
N VAL A 68 -3.25 -11.16 4.18
CA VAL A 68 -3.65 -12.38 4.89
C VAL A 68 -3.87 -13.54 3.91
N ALA A 69 -4.58 -13.30 2.80
CA ALA A 69 -4.78 -14.31 1.77
C ALA A 69 -3.44 -14.82 1.19
N PHE A 70 -2.49 -13.91 0.95
CA PHE A 70 -1.14 -14.26 0.49
C PHE A 70 -0.39 -15.14 1.50
N GLN A 71 -0.38 -14.76 2.78
CA GLN A 71 0.33 -15.50 3.83
C GLN A 71 -0.30 -16.83 4.20
N VAL A 72 -1.62 -16.95 4.13
CA VAL A 72 -2.33 -18.20 4.37
C VAL A 72 -2.20 -19.14 3.17
N GLU A 73 -1.72 -18.65 2.02
CA GLU A 73 -1.65 -19.37 0.74
C GLU A 73 -3.02 -19.98 0.32
N ARG A 74 -4.10 -19.39 0.83
CA ARG A 74 -5.49 -19.78 0.55
C ARG A 74 -6.37 -18.52 0.54
N PRO A 75 -7.47 -18.51 -0.23
CA PRO A 75 -8.02 -19.60 -1.05
C PRO A 75 -7.30 -19.78 -2.40
N ASN A 76 -7.39 -20.97 -2.97
CA ASN A 76 -6.90 -21.30 -4.31
C ASN A 76 -8.12 -21.58 -5.22
N PRO A 77 -8.81 -20.53 -5.71
CA PRO A 77 -10.06 -20.68 -6.45
C PRO A 77 -9.90 -21.48 -7.75
N VAL A 78 -8.73 -21.42 -8.40
CA VAL A 78 -8.41 -22.29 -9.55
C VAL A 78 -6.98 -22.81 -9.41
N LYS A 79 -6.84 -24.07 -9.00
CA LYS A 79 -5.51 -24.72 -8.86
C LYS A 79 -4.71 -24.60 -10.16
N GLY A 80 -3.57 -23.90 -10.09
CA GLY A 80 -2.62 -23.75 -11.19
C GLY A 80 -2.87 -22.54 -12.11
N VAL A 81 -3.98 -21.82 -11.94
CA VAL A 81 -4.30 -20.61 -12.75
C VAL A 81 -4.57 -19.40 -11.88
N PHE A 82 -5.29 -19.54 -10.75
CA PHE A 82 -5.70 -18.43 -9.89
C PHE A 82 -5.46 -18.77 -8.42
N CYS A 83 -4.32 -18.34 -7.90
CA CYS A 83 -3.85 -18.65 -6.55
C CYS A 83 -3.94 -17.45 -5.60
N ALA A 84 -3.58 -17.67 -4.34
CA ALA A 84 -3.50 -16.62 -3.31
C ALA A 84 -2.67 -15.40 -3.73
N HIS A 85 -1.65 -15.58 -4.57
CA HIS A 85 -0.84 -14.48 -5.08
C HIS A 85 -1.64 -13.55 -6.00
N GLU A 86 -2.52 -14.10 -6.83
CA GLU A 86 -3.33 -13.29 -7.75
C GLU A 86 -4.47 -12.59 -7.01
N ILE A 87 -5.04 -13.25 -5.98
CA ILE A 87 -5.99 -12.60 -5.06
C ILE A 87 -5.33 -11.40 -4.37
N TRP A 88 -4.07 -11.56 -3.91
CA TRP A 88 -3.31 -10.46 -3.35
C TRP A 88 -3.17 -9.30 -4.33
N HIS A 89 -2.80 -9.57 -5.59
CA HIS A 89 -2.75 -8.53 -6.63
C HIS A 89 -4.10 -7.84 -6.81
N CYS A 90 -5.20 -8.59 -6.94
CA CYS A 90 -6.54 -8.01 -7.07
C CYS A 90 -6.91 -7.12 -5.88
N CYS A 91 -6.64 -7.58 -4.65
CA CYS A 91 -6.90 -6.82 -3.42
C CYS A 91 -6.06 -5.54 -3.34
N VAL A 92 -4.77 -5.61 -3.67
CA VAL A 92 -3.88 -4.45 -3.67
C VAL A 92 -4.29 -3.46 -4.77
N SER A 93 -4.61 -3.92 -5.98
CA SER A 93 -5.11 -3.07 -7.06
C SER A 93 -6.41 -2.36 -6.69
N LEU A 94 -7.36 -3.07 -6.06
CA LEU A 94 -8.59 -2.46 -5.58
C LEU A 94 -8.30 -1.40 -4.50
N GLY A 95 -7.38 -1.68 -3.57
CA GLY A 95 -6.95 -0.73 -2.56
C GLY A 95 -6.36 0.56 -3.16
N VAL A 96 -5.55 0.43 -4.22
CA VAL A 96 -5.00 1.56 -4.99
C VAL A 96 -6.10 2.36 -5.67
N VAL A 97 -7.07 1.70 -6.30
CA VAL A 97 -8.22 2.37 -6.94
C VAL A 97 -9.02 3.17 -5.91
N LEU A 98 -9.29 2.61 -4.73
CA LEU A 98 -10.02 3.31 -3.67
C LEU A 98 -9.27 4.55 -3.17
N HIS A 99 -7.94 4.46 -3.00
CA HIS A 99 -7.11 5.61 -2.64
C HIS A 99 -7.07 6.65 -3.76
N TYR A 100 -7.03 6.22 -5.02
CA TYR A 100 -7.07 7.15 -6.14
C TYR A 100 -8.43 7.87 -6.23
N LEU A 101 -9.53 7.16 -5.98
CA LEU A 101 -10.86 7.75 -5.92
C LEU A 101 -10.99 8.76 -4.77
N SER A 102 -10.38 8.52 -3.61
CA SER A 102 -10.41 9.50 -2.51
C SER A 102 -9.71 10.80 -2.92
N LEU A 103 -8.60 10.71 -3.66
CA LEU A 103 -7.93 11.88 -4.22
C LEU A 103 -8.79 12.59 -5.27
N LEU A 104 -9.39 11.85 -6.20
CA LEU A 104 -10.19 12.44 -7.28
C LEU A 104 -11.47 13.12 -6.79
N VAL A 105 -12.18 12.49 -5.84
CA VAL A 105 -13.51 12.95 -5.41
C VAL A 105 -13.43 13.98 -4.29
N TYR A 106 -12.43 13.88 -3.40
CA TYR A 106 -12.37 14.73 -2.22
C TYR A 106 -11.19 15.68 -2.21
N VAL A 107 -9.99 15.24 -2.59
CA VAL A 107 -8.79 16.09 -2.46
C VAL A 107 -8.64 17.08 -3.61
N LEU A 108 -8.85 16.64 -4.86
CA LEU A 108 -8.75 17.51 -6.02
C LEU A 108 -9.78 18.66 -6.00
N PRO A 109 -11.08 18.42 -5.71
CA PRO A 109 -12.05 19.50 -5.66
C PRO A 109 -11.81 20.46 -4.48
N TYR A 110 -11.29 19.97 -3.35
CA TYR A 110 -10.98 20.79 -2.19
C TYR A 110 -9.86 21.82 -2.46
N GLN A 111 -8.93 21.54 -3.37
CA GLN A 111 -7.90 22.51 -3.77
C GLN A 111 -8.45 23.69 -4.60
N GLN A 112 -9.67 23.57 -5.14
CA GLN A 112 -10.27 24.55 -6.04
C GLN A 112 -11.27 25.50 -5.37
N SER A 113 -11.52 25.31 -4.06
CA SER A 113 -12.39 26.14 -3.20
C SER A 113 -11.57 26.96 -2.21
#